data_AF-A0A529MVH2-F1
#
_entry.id   AF-A0A529MVH2-F1
#
_cell.length_a   1.000
_cell.length_b   1.000
_cell.length_c   1.000
_cell.angle_alpha   90.00
_cell.angle_beta   90.00
_cell.angle_gamma   90.00
#
_symmetry.space_group_name_H-M   'P 1'
#
loop_
_entity.id
_entity.type
_entity.pdbx_description
1 polymer ?
#
loop_
_entity_poly.entity_id
_entity_poly.type
_entity_poly.pdbx_seq_one_letter_code
_entity_poly.pdbx_strand_id
1 'polypeptide(L)'
;LGGIASGVFSELGLVLPWWGWSLIAVVLVAILGYRQVDLSAKVLVVAVALEYLIVLIVDFAILGKGGANGLALNIFDPNAMFSGSLTAAILFCLGSFIGFEATTIYAEEARDPESTIPRATYLSVLMIGIFFV
;
A
#
# COMPACT_ATOMS: atom_id res chain seq x y z
N LEU A 1 8.18 -6.00 -1.82
CA LEU A 1 8.97 -4.86 -1.28
C LEU A 1 10.47 -4.98 -1.57
N GLY A 2 11.17 -6.06 -1.20
CA GLY A 2 12.61 -6.20 -1.46
C GLY A 2 13.05 -6.10 -2.94
N GLY A 3 12.16 -6.44 -3.88
CA GLY A 3 12.43 -6.28 -5.33
C GLY A 3 12.55 -4.82 -5.76
N ILE A 4 11.71 -3.93 -5.23
CA ILE A 4 11.77 -2.49 -5.51
C ILE A 4 13.05 -1.90 -4.91
N ALA A 5 13.36 -2.24 -3.65
CA ALA A 5 14.60 -1.82 -3.00
C ALA A 5 15.84 -2.27 -3.79
N SER A 6 15.86 -3.52 -4.26
CA SER A 6 16.93 -4.02 -5.12
C SER A 6 17.12 -3.18 -6.39
N GLY A 7 16.03 -2.74 -7.02
CA GLY A 7 16.09 -1.87 -8.20
C GLY A 7 16.66 -0.49 -7.85
N VAL A 8 16.04 0.20 -6.90
CA VAL A 8 16.42 1.57 -6.50
C VAL A 8 17.86 1.65 -5.99
N PHE A 9 18.27 0.73 -5.11
CA PHE A 9 19.62 0.74 -4.55
C PHE A 9 20.69 0.26 -5.55
N SER A 10 20.31 -0.48 -6.58
CA SER A 10 21.25 -0.84 -7.65
C SER A 10 21.74 0.38 -8.43
N GLU A 11 20.90 1.41 -8.60
CA GLU A 11 21.29 2.69 -9.24
C GLU A 11 22.33 3.46 -8.40
N LEU A 12 22.37 3.20 -7.09
CA LEU A 12 23.34 3.75 -6.14
C LEU A 12 24.60 2.87 -5.99
N GLY A 13 24.71 1.79 -6.78
CA GLY A 13 25.84 0.85 -6.73
C GLY A 13 25.73 -0.24 -5.65
N LEU A 14 24.64 -0.30 -4.91
CA LEU A 14 24.39 -1.31 -3.88
C LEU A 14 23.62 -2.49 -4.48
N VAL A 15 24.36 -3.48 -4.96
CA VAL A 15 23.79 -4.68 -5.58
C VAL A 15 23.61 -5.77 -4.53
N LEU A 16 22.39 -5.88 -4.00
CA LEU A 16 21.97 -6.94 -3.09
C LEU A 16 20.68 -7.58 -3.62
N PRO A 17 20.56 -8.92 -3.61
CA PRO A 17 19.34 -9.57 -4.07
C PRO A 17 18.12 -9.17 -3.23
N TRP A 18 16.95 -9.22 -3.84
CA TRP A 18 15.68 -8.79 -3.23
C TRP A 18 15.40 -9.44 -1.86
N TRP A 19 15.80 -10.70 -1.67
CA TRP A 19 15.61 -11.40 -0.40
C TRP A 19 16.48 -10.80 0.71
N GLY A 20 17.67 -10.30 0.37
CA GLY A 20 18.57 -9.65 1.33
C GLY A 20 17.96 -8.37 1.88
N TRP A 21 17.41 -7.52 1.00
CA TRP A 21 16.66 -6.32 1.41
C TRP A 21 15.45 -6.65 2.28
N SER A 22 14.69 -7.70 1.93
CA SER A 22 13.56 -8.15 2.73
C SER A 22 13.99 -8.61 4.13
N LEU A 23 15.07 -9.39 4.26
CA LEU A 23 15.57 -9.84 5.55
C LEU A 23 16.05 -8.67 6.42
N ILE A 24 16.74 -7.69 5.83
CA ILE A 24 17.15 -6.47 6.54
C ILE A 24 15.92 -5.74 7.09
N ALA A 25 14.89 -5.55 6.26
CA ALA A 25 13.65 -4.90 6.69
C ALA A 25 12.96 -5.67 7.84
N VAL A 26 12.89 -7.00 7.75
CA VAL A 26 12.32 -7.85 8.82
C VAL A 26 13.10 -7.69 10.13
N VAL A 27 14.43 -7.71 10.08
CA VAL A 27 15.28 -7.53 11.27
C VAL A 27 15.08 -6.13 11.87
N LEU A 28 15.01 -5.08 11.06
CA LEU A 28 14.76 -3.72 11.53
C LEU A 28 13.40 -3.60 12.23
N VAL A 29 12.34 -4.13 11.62
CA VAL A 29 11.00 -4.14 12.21
C VAL A 29 10.98 -4.95 13.50
N ALA A 30 11.64 -6.12 13.55
CA ALA A 30 11.75 -6.93 14.75
C ALA A 30 12.47 -6.21 15.90
N ILE A 31 13.56 -5.50 15.60
CA ILE A 31 14.30 -4.71 16.60
C ILE A 31 13.44 -3.55 17.13
N LEU A 32 12.76 -2.82 16.25
CA LEU A 32 11.88 -1.71 16.64
C LEU A 32 10.71 -2.22 17.50
N GLY A 33 10.09 -3.33 17.11
CA GLY A 33 9.02 -3.98 17.85
C GLY A 33 9.47 -4.50 19.23
N TYR A 34 10.72 -4.98 19.35
CA TYR A 34 11.25 -5.50 20.62
C TYR A 34 11.62 -4.39 21.63
N ARG A 35 12.08 -3.23 21.17
CA ARG A 35 12.60 -2.20 22.09
C ARG A 35 11.49 -1.47 22.85
N GLN A 36 10.48 -0.90 22.17
CA GLN A 36 9.34 -0.21 22.79
C GLN A 36 8.17 -0.06 21.81
N VAL A 37 6.96 -0.46 22.20
CA VAL A 37 5.74 -0.35 21.37
C VAL A 37 5.42 1.11 21.02
N ASP A 38 5.65 2.05 21.94
CA ASP A 38 5.41 3.49 21.71
C ASP A 38 6.34 4.08 20.64
N LEU A 39 7.60 3.63 20.60
CA LEU A 39 8.54 4.04 19.55
C LEU A 39 8.12 3.45 18.21
N SER A 40 7.75 2.16 18.19
CA SER A 40 7.27 1.48 16.99
C SER A 40 6.03 2.15 16.40
N ALA A 41 5.07 2.55 17.24
CA ALA A 41 3.86 3.25 16.80
C ALA A 41 4.20 4.60 16.15
N LYS A 42 5.09 5.40 16.74
CA LYS A 42 5.52 6.69 16.15
C LYS A 42 6.23 6.50 14.82
N VAL A 43 7.14 5.53 14.73
CA VAL A 43 7.85 5.22 13.48
C VAL A 43 6.87 4.78 12.40
N LEU A 44 5.89 3.95 12.75
CA LEU A 44 4.85 3.49 11.82
C LEU A 44 4.03 4.68 11.28
N VAL A 45 3.57 5.59 12.13
CA VAL A 45 2.81 6.77 11.68
C VAL A 45 3.63 7.62 10.71
N VAL A 46 4.92 7.85 11.00
CA VAL A 46 5.80 8.60 10.10
C VAL A 46 6.01 7.87 8.77
N ALA A 47 6.22 6.55 8.81
CA ALA A 47 6.40 5.74 7.61
C ALA A 47 5.16 5.78 6.71
N VAL A 48 3.96 5.63 7.29
CA VAL A 48 2.69 5.71 6.57
C VAL A 48 2.49 7.11 5.98
N ALA A 49 2.79 8.18 6.73
CA ALA A 49 2.69 9.54 6.22
C ALA A 49 3.62 9.78 5.02
N LEU A 50 4.86 9.26 5.08
CA LEU A 50 5.82 9.33 3.97
C LEU A 50 5.37 8.50 2.76
N GLU A 51 4.79 7.32 3.00
CA GLU A 51 4.23 6.47 1.97
C GLU A 51 3.15 7.21 1.17
N TYR A 52 2.14 7.75 1.85
CA TYR A 52 1.09 8.55 1.21
C TYR A 52 1.65 9.78 0.49
N LEU A 53 2.65 10.46 1.07
CA LEU A 53 3.28 11.62 0.44
C LEU A 53 3.94 11.25 -0.90
N ILE A 54 4.74 10.18 -0.93
CA ILE A 54 5.42 9.73 -2.15
C ILE A 54 4.39 9.34 -3.20
N VAL A 55 3.37 8.59 -2.79
CA VAL A 55 2.28 8.16 -3.67
C VAL A 55 1.58 9.37 -4.30
N LEU A 56 1.14 10.35 -3.50
CA LEU A 56 0.50 11.56 -4.01
C LEU A 56 1.40 12.37 -4.95
N ILE A 57 2.71 12.46 -4.66
CA ILE A 57 3.67 13.13 -5.55
C ILE A 57 3.69 12.44 -6.92
N VAL A 58 3.74 11.11 -6.94
CA VAL A 58 3.73 10.32 -8.17
C VAL A 58 2.42 10.51 -8.93
N ASP A 59 1.27 10.46 -8.25
CA ASP A 59 -0.05 10.63 -8.86
C ASP A 59 -0.17 12.00 -9.54
N PHE A 60 0.15 13.08 -8.82
CA PHE A 60 0.09 14.43 -9.38
C PHE A 60 1.10 14.64 -10.51
N ALA A 61 2.28 14.01 -10.44
CA ALA A 61 3.26 14.06 -11.52
C ALA A 61 2.74 13.38 -12.80
N ILE A 62 2.12 12.20 -12.66
CA ILE A 62 1.50 11.47 -13.77
C ILE A 62 0.31 12.25 -14.34
N LEU A 63 -0.52 12.85 -13.48
CA LEU A 63 -1.67 13.64 -13.91
C LEU A 63 -1.26 14.90 -14.69
N GLY A 64 -0.14 15.53 -14.31
CA GLY A 64 0.36 16.74 -14.95
C GLY A 64 1.16 16.51 -16.24
N LYS A 65 2.02 15.49 -16.30
CA LYS A 65 2.83 15.18 -17.48
C LYS A 65 2.20 14.17 -18.44
N GLY A 66 1.20 13.42 -17.99
CA GLY A 66 0.74 12.19 -18.65
C GLY A 66 1.65 11.01 -18.33
N GLY A 67 1.08 9.80 -18.28
CA GLY A 67 1.84 8.56 -18.20
C GLY A 67 2.68 8.30 -19.46
N ALA A 68 3.48 7.24 -19.46
CA ALA A 68 4.36 6.90 -20.58
C ALA A 68 3.63 6.75 -21.94
N ASN A 69 2.36 6.34 -21.91
CA ASN A 69 1.47 6.24 -23.08
C ASN A 69 0.24 7.17 -22.96
N GLY A 70 0.33 8.24 -22.16
CA GLY A 70 -0.81 9.05 -21.74
C GLY A 70 -1.56 8.44 -20.55
N LEU A 71 -2.70 9.03 -20.19
CA LEU A 71 -3.61 8.49 -19.17
C LEU A 71 -4.47 7.39 -19.80
N ALA A 72 -4.51 6.22 -19.17
CA ALA A 72 -5.32 5.09 -19.64
C ALA A 72 -6.80 5.36 -19.34
N LEU A 73 -7.57 5.69 -20.38
CA LEU A 73 -9.02 5.93 -20.26
C LEU A 73 -9.86 4.68 -20.61
N ASN A 74 -9.22 3.57 -20.99
CA ASN A 74 -9.86 2.31 -21.38
C ASN A 74 -10.18 1.40 -20.18
N ILE A 75 -10.75 1.98 -19.12
CA ILE A 75 -11.04 1.32 -17.83
C ILE A 75 -12.00 0.13 -18.01
N PHE A 76 -12.84 0.15 -19.06
CA PHE A 76 -13.80 -0.89 -19.41
C PHE A 76 -13.47 -1.63 -20.71
N ASP A 77 -12.21 -2.00 -20.94
CA ASP A 77 -11.81 -2.82 -22.09
C ASP A 77 -11.97 -4.33 -21.78
N PRO A 78 -12.95 -5.04 -22.39
CA PRO A 78 -13.16 -6.46 -22.14
C PRO A 78 -11.97 -7.33 -22.55
N ASN A 79 -11.20 -6.91 -23.57
CA ASN A 79 -10.04 -7.68 -24.01
C ASN A 79 -8.92 -7.61 -22.95
N ALA A 80 -8.74 -6.45 -22.32
CA ALA A 80 -7.79 -6.28 -21.24
C ALA A 80 -8.18 -7.11 -20.00
N MET A 81 -9.49 -7.18 -19.68
CA MET A 81 -10.00 -7.94 -18.52
C MET A 81 -9.72 -9.45 -18.61
N PHE A 82 -9.79 -10.03 -19.81
CA PHE A 82 -9.50 -11.44 -20.04
C PHE A 82 -8.06 -11.70 -20.53
N SER A 83 -7.24 -10.66 -20.63
CA SER A 83 -5.83 -10.80 -20.99
C SER A 83 -4.98 -11.26 -19.81
N GLY A 84 -3.97 -12.08 -20.08
CA GLY A 84 -3.04 -12.56 -19.05
C GLY A 84 -3.66 -13.53 -18.04
N SER A 85 -3.25 -13.43 -16.78
CA SER A 85 -3.74 -14.31 -15.70
C SER A 85 -4.77 -13.59 -14.83
N LEU A 86 -6.04 -13.90 -15.06
CA LEU A 86 -7.14 -13.40 -14.24
C LEU A 86 -6.94 -13.76 -12.75
N THR A 87 -6.41 -14.95 -12.47
CA THR A 87 -6.10 -15.40 -11.11
C THR A 87 -5.08 -14.49 -10.42
N ALA A 88 -3.99 -14.14 -11.12
CA ALA A 88 -3.00 -13.23 -10.56
C ALA A 88 -3.60 -11.84 -10.31
N ALA A 89 -4.40 -11.32 -11.26
CA ALA A 89 -5.07 -10.03 -11.11
C ALA A 89 -6.01 -10.01 -9.88
N ILE A 90 -6.82 -11.05 -9.69
CA ILE A 90 -7.69 -11.19 -8.52
C ILE A 90 -6.87 -11.27 -7.22
N LEU A 91 -5.79 -12.06 -7.19
CA LEU A 91 -4.94 -12.18 -6.01
C LEU A 91 -4.27 -10.85 -5.63
N PHE A 92 -3.77 -10.10 -6.60
CA PHE A 92 -3.21 -8.77 -6.36
C PHE A 92 -4.28 -7.78 -5.90
N CYS A 93 -5.45 -7.79 -6.54
CA CYS A 93 -6.57 -6.94 -6.14
C CYS A 93 -6.97 -7.24 -4.69
N LEU A 94 -7.30 -8.48 -4.35
CA LEU A 94 -7.65 -8.86 -2.97
C LEU A 94 -6.52 -8.55 -1.98
N GLY A 95 -5.26 -8.80 -2.36
CA GLY A 95 -4.09 -8.48 -1.55
C GLY A 95 -3.95 -6.99 -1.23
N SER A 96 -4.25 -6.12 -2.19
CA SER A 96 -4.21 -4.66 -2.01
C SER A 96 -5.30 -4.12 -1.09
N PHE A 97 -6.41 -4.85 -0.93
CA PHE A 97 -7.49 -4.47 -0.03
C PHE A 97 -7.36 -5.12 1.36
N ILE A 98 -6.29 -5.88 1.64
CA ILE A 98 -6.06 -6.40 3.00
C ILE A 98 -5.91 -5.24 3.99
N GLY A 99 -6.59 -5.34 5.13
CA GLY A 99 -6.44 -4.40 6.25
C GLY A 99 -7.68 -3.57 6.58
N PHE A 100 -8.74 -3.60 5.76
CA PHE A 100 -10.01 -2.93 6.12
C PHE A 100 -10.64 -3.50 7.41
N GLU A 101 -10.32 -4.75 7.75
CA GLU A 101 -10.82 -5.44 8.95
C GLU A 101 -10.19 -4.89 10.25
N ALA A 102 -9.06 -4.19 10.16
CA ALA A 102 -8.37 -3.63 11.32
C ALA A 102 -9.21 -2.58 12.07
N THR A 103 -10.23 -1.99 11.41
CA THR A 103 -11.20 -1.08 12.05
C THR A 103 -12.00 -1.78 13.16
N THR A 104 -12.19 -3.09 13.08
CA THR A 104 -12.92 -3.86 14.09
C THR A 104 -12.08 -4.14 15.35
N ILE A 105 -10.75 -4.09 15.26
CA ILE A 105 -9.85 -4.34 16.39
C ILE A 105 -9.94 -3.20 17.40
N TYR A 106 -10.07 -1.96 16.93
CA TYR A 106 -10.23 -0.76 17.76
C TYR A 106 -11.70 -0.41 18.03
N ALA A 107 -12.59 -1.41 17.91
CA ALA A 107 -14.01 -1.24 18.17
C ALA A 107 -14.30 -0.78 19.60
N GLU A 108 -13.51 -1.26 20.57
CA GLU A 108 -13.69 -0.96 21.99
C GLU A 108 -13.31 0.49 22.36
N GLU A 109 -12.41 1.10 21.58
CA GLU A 109 -12.07 2.54 21.70
C GLU A 109 -13.03 3.46 20.94
N ALA A 110 -13.95 2.93 20.12
CA ALA A 110 -14.90 3.74 19.36
C ALA A 110 -16.02 4.25 20.27
N ARG A 111 -16.32 5.55 20.17
CA ARG A 111 -17.37 6.21 20.98
C ARG A 111 -18.77 5.60 20.77
N ASP A 112 -19.08 5.21 19.54
CA ASP A 112 -20.33 4.56 19.16
C ASP A 112 -20.03 3.45 18.13
N PRO A 113 -19.68 2.24 18.59
CA PRO A 113 -19.19 1.16 17.73
C PRO A 113 -20.21 0.71 16.69
N GLU A 114 -21.51 0.65 17.04
CA GLU A 114 -22.58 0.13 16.18
C GLU A 114 -22.77 0.96 14.91
N SER A 115 -22.52 2.27 14.98
CA SER A 115 -22.64 3.18 13.84
C SER A 115 -21.29 3.54 13.21
N THR A 116 -20.23 3.67 14.02
CA THR A 116 -18.91 4.15 13.56
C THR A 116 -18.16 3.08 12.77
N ILE A 117 -18.18 1.82 13.21
CA ILE A 117 -17.40 0.75 12.57
C ILE A 117 -17.92 0.47 11.16
N PRO A 118 -19.23 0.24 10.93
CA PRO A 118 -19.72 -0.01 9.58
C PRO A 118 -19.42 1.17 8.64
N ARG A 119 -19.65 2.40 9.10
CA ARG A 119 -19.40 3.61 8.29
C ARG A 119 -17.91 3.78 7.96
N ALA A 120 -17.02 3.57 8.93
CA ALA A 120 -15.58 3.67 8.72
C ALA A 120 -15.08 2.59 7.74
N THR A 121 -15.58 1.36 7.85
CA THR A 121 -15.22 0.28 6.93
C THR A 121 -15.70 0.57 5.51
N TYR A 122 -16.96 0.95 5.31
CA TYR A 122 -17.47 1.31 3.98
C TYR A 122 -16.73 2.50 3.38
N LEU A 123 -16.46 3.54 4.18
CA LEU A 123 -15.70 4.71 3.73
C LEU A 123 -14.27 4.34 3.34
N SER A 124 -13.61 3.49 4.13
CA SER A 124 -12.25 3.03 3.85
C SER A 124 -12.18 2.24 2.55
N VAL A 125 -13.11 1.29 2.34
CA VAL A 125 -13.18 0.50 1.10
C VAL A 125 -13.47 1.39 -0.10
N LEU A 126 -14.41 2.34 0.02
CA LEU A 126 -14.72 3.29 -1.04
C LEU A 126 -13.51 4.17 -1.38
N MET A 127 -12.81 4.68 -0.37
CA MET A 127 -11.65 5.55 -0.56
C MET A 127 -10.50 4.80 -1.22
N ILE A 128 -10.19 3.58 -0.79
CA ILE A 128 -9.18 2.72 -1.43
C ILE A 128 -9.60 2.40 -2.87
N GLY A 129 -10.86 2.06 -3.09
CA GLY A 129 -11.38 1.77 -4.43
C GLY A 129 -11.26 2.95 -5.38
N ILE A 130 -11.60 4.16 -4.94
CA ILE A 130 -11.43 5.39 -5.75
C ILE A 130 -9.95 5.68 -5.99
N PHE A 131 -9.10 5.47 -4.98
CA PHE A 131 -7.67 5.73 -5.09
C PHE A 131 -6.96 4.80 -6.09
N PHE A 132 -7.43 3.56 -6.23
CA PHE A 132 -6.86 2.57 -7.16
C PHE A 132 -7.30 2.74 -8.62
N VAL A 133 -8.30 3.58 -8.90
CA VAL A 133 -8.84 3.85 -10.26
C VAL A 133 -8.21 5.09 -10.83
#